data_AF-A0A925HHH8-F1
#
_entry.id   AF-A0A925HHH8-F1
#
_cell.length_a   1.000
_cell.length_b   1.000
_cell.length_c   1.000
_cell.angle_alpha   90.00
_cell.angle_beta   90.00
_cell.angle_gamma   90.00
#
_symmetry.space_group_name_H-M   'P 1'
#
loop_
_entity.id
_entity.type
_entity.pdbx_description
1 polymer ?
#
loop_
_entity_poly.entity_id
_entity_poly.type
_entity_poly.pdbx_seq_one_letter_code
_entity_poly.pdbx_strand_id
1 'polypeptide(L)'
;MHHTWTGLRSLGLVVGLSLVWLSGCDERVSYSQRSPDEVVKSAVAMVQNGDADRLDDLIYADSEKMRAVLNRLGVTLGHVQLLAATLQAKFPEEIAKLKAETEQAAAEGRSAGGLSAMFSGGRVNVEGGGGRPSGPPGFDEGSGRGERSDGRSRMEGILTRLLADPYGWIESNAPRLSTVKLADDMATVTLDDKPVLPPIGIPLKQDKGLWFVSLPLHLPPLSGYMPATDEEWSIIGSLIAVLDRAVVEIHRDVESGKVGSLNAVGDELGDKVIFPGMMAFAAYGMEMDVRQRRNRAIENFKKRQREWVKSRRERSEGRAGGGTESAVPDVVERAIDSVRAAALDKVTRKRESRKFDGLTDAEFEDLAERWLQDEGLVIELSGDLSGSGMTEAVQQWLEARKTATGSGKRR
;
A
#
# COMPACT_ATOMS: atom_id res chain seq x y z
N MET A 1 -79.54 48.29 -14.91
CA MET A 1 -78.99 46.98 -15.30
C MET A 1 -77.82 46.66 -14.39
N HIS A 2 -77.93 45.58 -13.59
CA HIS A 2 -76.92 44.81 -12.82
C HIS A 2 -75.91 45.58 -11.94
N HIS A 3 -75.49 45.17 -10.74
CA HIS A 3 -75.85 44.16 -9.74
C HIS A 3 -75.10 44.57 -8.44
N THR A 4 -75.70 44.33 -7.29
CA THR A 4 -75.11 44.36 -5.93
C THR A 4 -74.29 43.09 -5.62
N TRP A 5 -73.20 43.16 -4.82
CA TRP A 5 -72.73 42.12 -3.85
C TRP A 5 -71.38 42.53 -3.17
N THR A 6 -71.27 42.75 -1.84
CA THR A 6 -70.86 41.81 -0.76
C THR A 6 -69.68 40.90 -1.14
N GLY A 7 -68.58 40.71 -0.40
CA GLY A 7 -68.23 40.85 1.01
C GLY A 7 -67.19 39.74 1.34
N LEU A 8 -66.62 39.78 2.55
CA LEU A 8 -65.95 38.67 3.27
C LEU A 8 -64.45 38.34 3.03
N ARG A 9 -63.66 38.73 4.03
CA ARG A 9 -62.72 37.92 4.85
C ARG A 9 -61.98 36.74 4.20
N SER A 10 -60.65 36.83 4.19
CA SER A 10 -59.77 35.70 4.56
C SER A 10 -58.39 36.20 5.03
N LEU A 11 -58.32 36.45 6.33
CA LEU A 11 -57.11 36.26 7.13
C LEU A 11 -56.73 34.77 6.99
N GLY A 12 -55.51 34.46 6.54
CA GLY A 12 -55.03 33.08 6.59
C GLY A 12 -53.75 32.86 5.80
N LEU A 13 -52.78 32.21 6.44
CA LEU A 13 -51.68 31.45 5.83
C LEU A 13 -50.34 32.19 5.60
N VAL A 14 -49.69 32.68 6.66
CA VAL A 14 -48.25 33.06 6.64
C VAL A 14 -47.40 32.33 7.69
N VAL A 15 -47.96 31.35 8.44
CA VAL A 15 -47.25 30.69 9.57
C VAL A 15 -46.78 29.25 9.27
N GLY A 16 -46.84 28.80 8.01
CA GLY A 16 -46.64 27.39 7.65
C GLY A 16 -45.42 27.05 6.78
N LEU A 17 -44.31 27.79 6.82
CA LEU A 17 -43.17 27.54 5.91
C LEU A 17 -41.77 27.73 6.54
N SER A 18 -41.62 27.49 7.85
CA SER A 18 -40.34 27.66 8.56
C SER A 18 -39.84 26.42 9.31
N LEU A 19 -40.45 25.24 9.11
CA LEU A 19 -40.17 24.02 9.88
C LEU A 19 -39.57 22.84 9.09
N VAL A 20 -39.18 23.02 7.82
CA VAL A 20 -38.58 21.95 6.98
C VAL A 20 -37.04 22.10 6.82
N TRP A 21 -36.41 22.98 7.61
CA TRP A 21 -34.95 23.14 7.66
C TRP A 21 -34.29 22.38 8.82
N LEU A 22 -35.01 21.43 9.45
CA LEU A 22 -34.43 20.42 10.34
C LEU A 22 -34.11 19.10 9.61
N SER A 23 -34.01 19.18 8.27
CA SER A 23 -33.61 18.07 7.42
C SER A 23 -32.13 17.73 7.64
N GLY A 24 -31.89 16.69 8.43
CA GLY A 24 -30.77 15.78 8.21
C GLY A 24 -29.40 16.27 8.66
N CYS A 25 -29.22 16.46 9.96
CA CYS A 25 -28.00 15.88 10.53
C CYS A 25 -28.15 14.36 10.38
N ASP A 26 -27.82 13.82 9.21
CA ASP A 26 -27.65 12.38 9.03
C ASP A 26 -26.60 11.97 10.05
N GLU A 27 -27.07 11.40 11.15
CA GLU A 27 -26.22 10.77 12.14
C GLU A 27 -25.54 9.62 11.40
N ARG A 28 -24.35 9.89 10.86
CA ARG A 28 -23.58 8.92 10.09
C ARG A 28 -23.49 7.66 10.92
N VAL A 29 -23.89 6.54 10.33
CA VAL A 29 -23.83 5.23 10.97
C VAL A 29 -22.43 5.04 11.54
N SER A 30 -22.35 4.91 12.85
CA SER A 30 -21.09 4.73 13.57
C SER A 30 -20.77 3.25 13.64
N TYR A 31 -19.69 2.85 12.97
CA TYR A 31 -19.18 1.49 13.00
C TYR A 31 -18.19 1.31 14.15
N SER A 32 -18.33 0.24 14.93
CA SER A 32 -17.54 0.02 16.13
C SER A 32 -16.29 -0.82 15.87
N GLN A 33 -15.21 -0.50 16.59
CA GLN A 33 -13.93 -1.19 16.56
C GLN A 33 -13.45 -1.53 17.98
N ARG A 34 -14.34 -1.61 18.98
CA ARG A 34 -13.93 -1.79 20.39
C ARG A 34 -13.51 -3.22 20.71
N SER A 35 -13.92 -4.18 19.88
CA SER A 35 -13.52 -5.58 20.00
C SER A 35 -13.27 -6.21 18.62
N PRO A 36 -12.54 -7.35 18.55
CA PRO A 36 -12.35 -8.09 17.30
C PRO A 36 -13.66 -8.44 16.58
N ASP A 37 -14.66 -8.94 17.33
CA ASP A 37 -15.97 -9.31 16.77
C ASP A 37 -16.74 -8.09 16.25
N GLU A 38 -16.59 -6.93 16.90
CA GLU A 38 -17.19 -5.69 16.41
C GLU A 38 -16.57 -5.21 15.10
N VAL A 39 -15.28 -5.44 14.84
CA VAL A 39 -14.65 -5.15 13.53
C VAL A 39 -15.30 -5.98 12.44
N VAL A 40 -15.48 -7.28 12.67
CA VAL A 40 -16.13 -8.18 11.71
C VAL A 40 -17.60 -7.76 11.47
N LYS A 41 -18.35 -7.50 12.54
CA LYS A 41 -19.73 -7.01 12.44
C LYS A 41 -19.83 -5.69 11.70
N SER A 42 -18.91 -4.76 11.97
CA SER A 42 -18.83 -3.47 11.28
C SER A 42 -18.54 -3.65 9.79
N ALA A 43 -17.61 -4.54 9.41
CA ALA A 43 -17.33 -4.82 8.01
C ALA A 43 -18.56 -5.38 7.27
N VAL A 44 -19.27 -6.33 7.90
CA VAL A 44 -20.52 -6.89 7.37
C VAL A 44 -21.58 -5.79 7.24
N ALA A 45 -21.76 -4.95 8.25
CA ALA A 45 -22.73 -3.88 8.24
C ALA A 45 -22.42 -2.81 7.17
N MET A 46 -21.14 -2.41 7.02
CA MET A 46 -20.71 -1.49 5.96
C MET A 46 -21.08 -2.02 4.58
N VAL A 47 -20.80 -3.30 4.31
CA VAL A 47 -21.20 -3.96 3.05
C VAL A 47 -22.71 -3.93 2.89
N GLN A 48 -23.48 -4.41 3.87
CA GLN A 48 -24.94 -4.51 3.77
C GLN A 48 -25.63 -3.15 3.63
N ASN A 49 -25.05 -2.10 4.20
CA ASN A 49 -25.60 -0.75 4.17
C ASN A 49 -25.23 0.04 2.90
N GLY A 50 -24.36 -0.49 2.04
CA GLY A 50 -23.86 0.27 0.89
C GLY A 50 -22.70 1.22 1.18
N ASP A 51 -22.06 1.08 2.35
CA ASP A 51 -20.95 1.91 2.84
C ASP A 51 -19.60 1.20 2.65
N ALA A 52 -19.40 0.45 1.56
CA ALA A 52 -18.13 -0.23 1.32
C ALA A 52 -16.95 0.74 1.14
N ASP A 53 -17.23 2.02 0.86
CA ASP A 53 -16.23 3.08 0.80
C ASP A 53 -15.53 3.36 2.12
N ARG A 54 -16.08 2.86 3.23
CA ARG A 54 -15.56 2.99 4.59
C ARG A 54 -14.82 1.76 5.10
N LEU A 55 -14.70 0.70 4.30
CA LEU A 55 -13.99 -0.52 4.73
C LEU A 55 -12.52 -0.26 5.07
N ASP A 56 -11.92 0.80 4.54
CA ASP A 56 -10.57 1.24 4.86
C ASP A 56 -10.42 1.75 6.31
N ASP A 57 -11.48 2.29 6.92
CA ASP A 57 -11.52 2.66 8.35
C ASP A 57 -11.17 1.45 9.24
N LEU A 58 -11.53 0.25 8.78
CA LEU A 58 -11.29 -1.01 9.50
C LEU A 58 -9.88 -1.56 9.29
N ILE A 59 -9.12 -1.05 8.32
CA ILE A 59 -7.78 -1.55 8.00
C ILE A 59 -6.73 -0.73 8.75
N TYR A 60 -5.79 -1.41 9.40
CA TYR A 60 -4.67 -0.79 10.09
C TYR A 60 -3.68 -0.17 9.11
N ALA A 61 -3.14 0.99 9.45
CA ALA A 61 -2.15 1.70 8.64
C ALA A 61 -0.90 2.03 9.46
N ASP A 62 0.25 1.52 9.04
CA ASP A 62 1.53 1.77 9.72
C ASP A 62 2.10 3.18 9.50
N SER A 63 1.54 3.93 8.56
CA SER A 63 1.96 5.29 8.25
C SER A 63 0.81 6.11 7.68
N GLU A 64 0.96 7.44 7.73
CA GLU A 64 0.02 8.38 7.09
C GLU A 64 -0.07 8.16 5.58
N LYS A 65 1.04 7.76 4.95
CA LYS A 65 1.08 7.45 3.50
C LYS A 65 0.27 6.20 3.18
N MET A 66 0.42 5.15 3.99
CA MET A 66 -0.41 3.95 3.90
C MET A 66 -1.88 4.29 4.11
N ARG A 67 -2.20 5.12 5.11
CA ARG A 67 -3.57 5.60 5.35
C ARG A 67 -4.12 6.34 4.13
N ALA A 68 -3.36 7.24 3.52
CA ALA A 68 -3.79 7.97 2.32
C ALA A 68 -4.08 7.02 1.13
N VAL A 69 -3.29 5.95 0.98
CA VAL A 69 -3.53 4.92 -0.04
C VAL A 69 -4.77 4.08 0.29
N LEU A 70 -4.96 3.70 1.55
CA LEU A 70 -6.15 2.97 2.01
C LEU A 70 -7.43 3.80 1.85
N ASN A 71 -7.40 5.10 2.14
CA ASN A 71 -8.56 5.97 1.92
C ASN A 71 -8.98 6.00 0.44
N ARG A 72 -8.01 6.00 -0.48
CA ARG A 72 -8.31 5.90 -1.92
C ARG A 72 -8.86 4.52 -2.28
N LEU A 73 -8.31 3.47 -1.67
CA LEU A 73 -8.84 2.11 -1.83
C LEU A 73 -10.29 2.04 -1.35
N GLY A 74 -10.63 2.66 -0.22
CA GLY A 74 -12.00 2.81 0.28
C GLY A 74 -12.92 3.35 -0.80
N VAL A 75 -12.63 4.56 -1.32
CA VAL A 75 -13.42 5.15 -2.43
C VAL A 75 -13.61 4.18 -3.61
N THR A 76 -12.55 3.47 -4.02
CA THR A 76 -12.63 2.46 -5.07
C THR A 76 -13.53 1.28 -4.70
N LEU A 77 -13.50 0.79 -3.46
CA LEU A 77 -14.39 -0.26 -2.97
C LEU A 77 -15.87 0.18 -3.01
N GLY A 78 -16.15 1.45 -2.72
CA GLY A 78 -17.48 2.04 -2.90
C GLY A 78 -17.94 2.03 -4.36
N HIS A 79 -17.08 2.47 -5.29
CA HIS A 79 -17.40 2.40 -6.73
C HIS A 79 -17.60 0.97 -7.23
N VAL A 80 -16.83 0.01 -6.72
CA VAL A 80 -17.00 -1.41 -7.03
C VAL A 80 -18.34 -1.93 -6.52
N GLN A 81 -18.79 -1.50 -5.33
CA GLN A 81 -20.12 -1.84 -4.81
C GLN A 81 -21.24 -1.31 -5.70
N LEU A 82 -21.12 -0.05 -6.12
CA LEU A 82 -22.08 0.58 -7.04
C LEU A 82 -22.14 -0.17 -8.38
N LEU A 83 -20.98 -0.52 -8.94
CA LEU A 83 -20.90 -1.33 -10.15
C LEU A 83 -21.61 -2.68 -9.96
N ALA A 84 -21.34 -3.40 -8.88
CA ALA A 84 -21.98 -4.69 -8.61
C ALA A 84 -23.50 -4.59 -8.52
N ALA A 85 -24.02 -3.57 -7.84
CA ALA A 85 -25.47 -3.32 -7.76
C ALA A 85 -26.07 -3.06 -9.15
N THR A 86 -25.39 -2.27 -10.00
CA THR A 86 -25.81 -2.01 -11.37
C THR A 86 -25.76 -3.26 -12.24
N LEU A 87 -24.73 -4.10 -12.10
CA LEU A 87 -24.65 -5.39 -12.79
C LEU A 87 -25.80 -6.32 -12.38
N GLN A 88 -26.11 -6.41 -11.08
CA GLN A 88 -27.22 -7.20 -10.55
C GLN A 88 -28.58 -6.77 -11.11
N ALA A 89 -28.77 -5.47 -11.33
CA ALA A 89 -29.98 -4.92 -11.93
C ALA A 89 -30.06 -5.16 -13.45
N LYS A 90 -28.93 -5.07 -14.17
CA LYS A 90 -28.89 -5.15 -15.64
C LYS A 90 -28.78 -6.58 -16.17
N PHE A 91 -28.08 -7.47 -15.45
CA PHE A 91 -27.78 -8.84 -15.87
C PHE A 91 -28.19 -9.88 -14.81
N PRO A 92 -29.45 -9.86 -14.31
CA PRO A 92 -29.86 -10.71 -13.19
C PRO A 92 -29.75 -12.21 -13.51
N GLU A 93 -30.07 -12.60 -14.75
CA GLU A 93 -30.00 -14.00 -15.20
C GLU A 93 -28.56 -14.51 -15.29
N GLU A 94 -27.65 -13.70 -15.84
CA GLU A 94 -26.23 -14.07 -15.93
C GLU A 94 -25.60 -14.19 -14.54
N ILE A 95 -25.96 -13.30 -13.60
CA ILE A 95 -25.46 -13.38 -12.23
C ILE A 95 -26.04 -14.58 -11.49
N ALA A 96 -27.33 -14.87 -11.65
CA ALA A 96 -27.95 -16.06 -11.06
C ALA A 96 -27.28 -17.34 -11.58
N LYS A 97 -26.98 -17.41 -12.88
CA LYS A 97 -26.22 -18.50 -13.48
C LYS A 97 -24.82 -18.62 -12.88
N LEU A 98 -24.10 -17.50 -12.76
CA LEU A 98 -22.75 -17.47 -12.18
C LEU A 98 -22.73 -17.92 -10.71
N LYS A 99 -23.76 -17.55 -9.93
CA LYS A 99 -23.95 -18.01 -8.55
C LYS A 99 -24.24 -19.51 -8.48
N ALA A 100 -25.11 -20.02 -9.35
CA ALA A 100 -25.41 -21.46 -9.42
C ALA A 100 -24.17 -22.30 -9.80
N GLU A 101 -23.40 -21.87 -10.80
CA GLU A 101 -22.14 -22.52 -11.20
C GLU A 101 -21.10 -22.49 -10.07
N THR A 102 -21.07 -21.39 -9.31
CA THR A 102 -20.22 -21.22 -8.14
C THR A 102 -20.56 -22.19 -7.01
N GLU A 103 -21.85 -22.33 -6.68
CA GLU A 103 -22.34 -23.24 -5.64
C GLU A 103 -22.13 -24.70 -6.05
N GLN A 104 -22.38 -25.03 -7.32
CA GLN A 104 -22.12 -26.36 -7.85
C GLN A 104 -20.63 -26.71 -7.75
N ALA A 105 -19.74 -25.82 -8.21
CA ALA A 105 -18.30 -26.02 -8.08
C ALA A 105 -17.86 -26.18 -6.62
N ALA A 106 -18.59 -25.57 -5.66
CA ALA A 106 -18.32 -25.73 -4.23
C ALA A 106 -18.76 -27.08 -3.68
N ALA A 107 -19.96 -27.53 -4.05
CA ALA A 107 -20.46 -28.85 -3.70
C ALA A 107 -19.53 -29.97 -4.23
N GLU A 108 -18.94 -29.75 -5.41
CA GLU A 108 -18.00 -30.68 -6.05
C GLU A 108 -16.55 -30.55 -5.51
N GLY A 109 -16.30 -29.70 -4.52
CA GLY A 109 -14.97 -29.50 -3.94
C GLY A 109 -13.98 -28.76 -4.84
N ARG A 110 -14.42 -28.22 -5.98
CA ARG A 110 -13.58 -27.46 -6.92
C ARG A 110 -13.40 -25.99 -6.51
N SER A 111 -14.32 -25.43 -5.71
CA SER A 111 -14.35 -23.99 -5.41
C SER A 111 -13.39 -23.51 -4.32
N ALA A 112 -12.96 -24.39 -3.40
CA ALA A 112 -11.99 -24.04 -2.36
C ALA A 112 -10.65 -23.57 -2.95
N GLY A 113 -10.40 -23.89 -4.23
CA GLY A 113 -9.22 -23.49 -4.97
C GLY A 113 -9.28 -22.12 -5.64
N GLY A 114 -10.41 -21.40 -5.72
CA GLY A 114 -10.44 -20.14 -6.50
C GLY A 114 -9.64 -19.00 -5.85
N LEU A 115 -10.12 -18.56 -4.68
CA LEU A 115 -9.44 -17.55 -3.86
C LEU A 115 -8.12 -18.08 -3.30
N SER A 116 -8.10 -19.36 -2.89
CA SER A 116 -6.87 -20.03 -2.44
C SER A 116 -5.82 -20.12 -3.54
N ALA A 117 -6.17 -20.41 -4.82
CA ALA A 117 -5.20 -20.40 -5.92
C ALA A 117 -4.71 -19.00 -6.27
N MET A 118 -5.54 -17.97 -6.08
CA MET A 118 -5.13 -16.58 -6.24
C MET A 118 -4.09 -16.18 -5.19
N PHE A 119 -4.30 -16.56 -3.92
CA PHE A 119 -3.37 -16.25 -2.82
C PHE A 119 -2.19 -17.22 -2.69
N SER A 120 -2.33 -18.46 -3.15
CA SER A 120 -1.24 -19.45 -3.18
C SER A 120 -0.21 -19.16 -4.27
N GLY A 121 -0.38 -18.04 -4.98
CA GLY A 121 0.69 -17.36 -5.72
C GLY A 121 1.51 -18.33 -6.55
N GLY A 122 0.86 -19.00 -7.50
CA GLY A 122 1.55 -19.65 -8.61
C GLY A 122 2.86 -20.34 -8.24
N ARG A 123 2.85 -21.25 -7.26
CA ARG A 123 3.70 -22.43 -7.40
C ARG A 123 3.15 -23.20 -8.59
N VAL A 124 3.50 -22.73 -9.78
CA VAL A 124 3.49 -23.56 -10.97
C VAL A 124 4.34 -24.74 -10.57
N ASN A 125 3.69 -25.86 -10.26
CA ASN A 125 4.37 -27.13 -10.23
C ASN A 125 4.89 -27.34 -11.65
N VAL A 126 6.09 -26.82 -11.93
CA VAL A 126 6.97 -27.30 -13.00
C VAL A 126 7.50 -28.65 -12.52
N GLU A 127 6.58 -29.55 -12.23
CA GLU A 127 6.85 -30.89 -11.76
C GLU A 127 6.89 -31.75 -13.01
N GLY A 128 7.97 -31.61 -13.77
CA GLY A 128 8.14 -32.32 -15.03
C GLY A 128 9.15 -31.68 -15.98
N GLY A 129 10.44 -31.77 -15.66
CA GLY A 129 11.50 -31.51 -16.64
C GLY A 129 12.76 -30.93 -16.03
N GLY A 130 13.68 -31.79 -15.60
CA GLY A 130 15.03 -31.43 -15.15
C GLY A 130 15.94 -30.93 -16.27
N GLY A 131 15.56 -29.83 -16.93
CA GLY A 131 16.38 -29.10 -17.88
C GLY A 131 16.95 -27.85 -17.21
N ARG A 132 18.27 -27.83 -16.99
CA ARG A 132 19.01 -26.65 -16.52
C ARG A 132 18.73 -25.44 -17.46
N PRO A 133 18.19 -24.31 -16.98
CA PRO A 133 18.14 -23.09 -17.77
C PRO A 133 19.49 -22.39 -17.68
N SER A 134 20.42 -22.75 -18.57
CA SER A 134 21.65 -22.00 -18.82
C SER A 134 21.51 -21.24 -20.14
N GLY A 135 20.92 -20.03 -20.07
CA GLY A 135 20.86 -19.13 -21.22
C GLY A 135 20.19 -17.79 -20.87
N PRO A 136 20.74 -16.64 -21.32
CA PRO A 136 20.03 -15.37 -21.30
C PRO A 136 18.76 -15.47 -22.18
N PRO A 137 17.71 -14.68 -21.90
CA PRO A 137 16.47 -14.72 -22.67
C PRO A 137 16.72 -14.24 -24.09
N GLY A 138 16.90 -15.19 -25.02
CA GLY A 138 16.72 -14.95 -26.45
C GLY A 138 15.22 -14.84 -26.73
N PHE A 139 14.83 -13.75 -27.38
CA PHE A 139 13.50 -13.58 -27.96
C PHE A 139 13.32 -14.64 -29.06
N ASP A 140 12.74 -15.78 -28.72
CA ASP A 140 12.28 -16.78 -29.68
C ASP A 140 10.82 -16.48 -30.01
N GLU A 141 10.58 -15.97 -31.22
CA GLU A 141 9.34 -15.30 -31.66
C GLU A 141 8.30 -16.27 -32.25
N GLY A 142 8.51 -17.59 -32.11
CA GLY A 142 7.88 -18.58 -33.00
C GLY A 142 6.71 -19.44 -32.48
N SER A 143 6.50 -19.64 -31.18
CA SER A 143 5.66 -20.78 -30.71
C SER A 143 4.68 -20.53 -29.55
N GLY A 144 4.47 -19.28 -29.11
CA GLY A 144 3.71 -18.97 -27.88
C GLY A 144 2.24 -18.57 -28.02
N ARG A 145 1.50 -18.99 -29.06
CA ARG A 145 0.13 -18.47 -29.33
C ARG A 145 -1.00 -19.22 -28.59
N GLY A 146 -0.78 -20.42 -28.06
CA GLY A 146 -1.81 -21.22 -27.38
C GLY A 146 -1.93 -20.93 -25.87
N GLU A 147 -0.84 -20.96 -25.13
CA GLU A 147 -0.88 -20.87 -23.64
C GLU A 147 -1.24 -19.48 -23.09
N ARG A 148 -1.03 -18.40 -23.87
CA ARG A 148 -1.39 -17.03 -23.43
C ARG A 148 -2.90 -16.77 -23.44
N SER A 149 -3.65 -17.52 -24.25
CA SER A 149 -5.12 -17.43 -24.35
C SER A 149 -5.79 -17.93 -23.08
N ASP A 150 -5.40 -19.12 -22.62
CA ASP A 150 -6.09 -19.82 -21.53
C ASP A 150 -5.90 -19.11 -20.17
N GLY A 151 -4.73 -18.51 -19.96
CA GLY A 151 -4.47 -17.71 -18.76
C GLY A 151 -5.33 -16.44 -18.70
N ARG A 152 -5.58 -15.81 -19.85
CA ARG A 152 -6.38 -14.58 -19.96
C ARG A 152 -7.86 -14.86 -19.70
N SER A 153 -8.45 -15.86 -20.37
CA SER A 153 -9.86 -16.23 -20.14
C SER A 153 -10.15 -16.69 -18.71
N ARG A 154 -9.18 -17.38 -18.08
CA ARG A 154 -9.32 -17.76 -16.66
C ARG A 154 -9.29 -16.55 -15.74
N MET A 155 -8.40 -15.58 -16.00
CA MET A 155 -8.34 -14.34 -15.22
C MET A 155 -9.61 -13.51 -15.40
N GLU A 156 -10.08 -13.36 -16.64
CA GLU A 156 -11.33 -12.66 -16.98
C GLU A 156 -12.51 -13.27 -16.22
N GLY A 157 -12.67 -14.60 -16.22
CA GLY A 157 -13.74 -15.26 -15.47
C GLY A 157 -13.67 -15.02 -13.96
N ILE A 158 -12.47 -14.95 -13.37
CA ILE A 158 -12.29 -14.63 -11.94
C ILE A 158 -12.66 -13.17 -11.67
N LEU A 159 -12.22 -12.24 -12.52
CA LEU A 159 -12.51 -10.81 -12.40
C LEU A 159 -14.01 -10.53 -12.56
N THR A 160 -14.65 -11.11 -13.58
CA THR A 160 -16.10 -10.99 -13.78
C THR A 160 -16.87 -11.48 -12.56
N ARG A 161 -16.48 -12.61 -11.98
CA ARG A 161 -17.10 -13.13 -10.76
C ARG A 161 -16.87 -12.24 -9.55
N LEU A 162 -15.66 -11.71 -9.39
CA LEU A 162 -15.35 -10.77 -8.33
C LEU A 162 -16.13 -9.46 -8.49
N LEU A 163 -16.32 -8.96 -9.71
CA LEU A 163 -17.08 -7.72 -9.96
C LEU A 163 -18.60 -7.91 -9.84
N ALA A 164 -19.11 -9.07 -10.24
CA ALA A 164 -20.54 -9.38 -10.15
C ALA A 164 -21.02 -9.47 -8.70
N ASP A 165 -20.15 -9.94 -7.80
CA ASP A 165 -20.48 -10.07 -6.38
C ASP A 165 -19.23 -9.90 -5.48
N PRO A 166 -18.69 -8.66 -5.37
CA PRO A 166 -17.42 -8.39 -4.69
C PRO A 166 -17.49 -8.68 -3.19
N TYR A 167 -18.69 -8.59 -2.61
CA TYR A 167 -18.90 -8.73 -1.18
C TYR A 167 -19.82 -9.89 -0.78
N GLY A 168 -20.41 -10.62 -1.74
CA GLY A 168 -21.32 -11.72 -1.45
C GLY A 168 -20.70 -12.84 -0.64
N TRP A 169 -19.37 -13.02 -0.69
CA TRP A 169 -18.68 -13.93 0.23
C TRP A 169 -18.81 -13.49 1.69
N ILE A 170 -18.66 -12.19 1.97
CA ILE A 170 -18.79 -11.62 3.33
C ILE A 170 -20.24 -11.78 3.80
N GLU A 171 -21.21 -11.43 2.94
CA GLU A 171 -22.64 -11.52 3.28
C GLU A 171 -23.08 -12.96 3.55
N SER A 172 -22.71 -13.89 2.67
CA SER A 172 -23.09 -15.31 2.78
C SER A 172 -22.46 -15.99 4.00
N ASN A 173 -21.31 -15.50 4.45
CA ASN A 173 -20.57 -16.06 5.57
C ASN A 173 -20.71 -15.25 6.86
N ALA A 174 -21.38 -14.09 6.85
CA ALA A 174 -21.57 -13.23 8.02
C ALA A 174 -21.95 -13.97 9.31
N PRO A 175 -22.92 -14.91 9.34
CA PRO A 175 -23.27 -15.62 10.57
C PRO A 175 -22.23 -16.64 11.04
N ARG A 176 -21.29 -17.03 10.17
CA ARG A 176 -20.24 -18.01 10.40
C ARG A 176 -18.89 -17.37 10.70
N LEU A 177 -18.76 -16.07 10.46
CA LEU A 177 -17.57 -15.31 10.77
C LEU A 177 -17.50 -15.06 12.27
N SER A 178 -16.39 -15.47 12.87
CA SER A 178 -16.07 -15.24 14.28
C SER A 178 -14.64 -14.74 14.41
N THR A 179 -14.21 -14.41 15.62
CA THR A 179 -12.82 -14.11 15.90
C THR A 179 -12.28 -14.97 17.02
N VAL A 180 -10.99 -15.31 16.93
CA VAL A 180 -10.25 -15.98 17.99
C VAL A 180 -9.12 -15.06 18.42
N LYS A 181 -9.09 -14.68 19.71
CA LYS A 181 -7.96 -13.94 20.28
C LYS A 181 -6.73 -14.85 20.35
N LEU A 182 -5.61 -14.34 19.84
CA LEU A 182 -4.31 -15.02 19.88
C LEU A 182 -3.44 -14.47 21.01
N ALA A 183 -3.57 -13.16 21.30
CA ALA A 183 -2.92 -12.45 22.39
C ALA A 183 -3.82 -11.28 22.84
N ASP A 184 -3.34 -10.47 23.79
CA ASP A 184 -4.09 -9.31 24.30
C ASP A 184 -4.40 -8.28 23.21
N ASP A 185 -3.44 -8.04 22.32
CA ASP A 185 -3.48 -7.05 21.23
C ASP A 185 -3.63 -7.69 19.84
N MET A 186 -3.82 -9.01 19.74
CA MET A 186 -3.89 -9.75 18.48
C MET A 186 -5.05 -10.74 18.46
N ALA A 187 -5.77 -10.80 17.36
CA ALA A 187 -6.82 -11.77 17.08
C ALA A 187 -6.77 -12.19 15.61
N THR A 188 -7.58 -13.16 15.22
CA THR A 188 -7.72 -13.57 13.81
C THR A 188 -9.17 -13.86 13.48
N VAL A 189 -9.58 -13.57 12.25
CA VAL A 189 -10.92 -13.90 11.75
C VAL A 189 -10.96 -15.38 11.37
N THR A 190 -12.01 -16.06 11.85
CA THR A 190 -12.30 -17.46 11.60
C THR A 190 -13.64 -17.63 10.91
N LEU A 191 -13.78 -18.70 10.14
CA LEU A 191 -15.01 -19.19 9.55
C LEU A 191 -15.28 -20.58 10.12
N ASP A 192 -16.35 -20.74 10.90
CA ASP A 192 -16.64 -21.97 11.65
C ASP A 192 -15.42 -22.48 12.44
N ASP A 193 -14.83 -21.60 13.25
CA ASP A 193 -13.65 -21.86 14.09
C ASP A 193 -12.36 -22.26 13.32
N LYS A 194 -12.35 -22.12 11.99
CA LYS A 194 -11.18 -22.36 11.13
C LYS A 194 -10.67 -21.05 10.57
N PRO A 195 -9.34 -20.84 10.42
CA PRO A 195 -8.81 -19.64 9.79
C PRO A 195 -9.37 -19.45 8.37
N VAL A 196 -9.87 -18.24 8.08
CA VAL A 196 -10.42 -17.90 6.74
C VAL A 196 -9.39 -18.09 5.62
N LEU A 197 -8.14 -17.73 5.90
CA LEU A 197 -7.00 -17.85 4.98
C LEU A 197 -5.91 -18.71 5.62
N PRO A 198 -5.92 -20.04 5.42
CA PRO A 198 -4.89 -20.90 5.99
C PRO A 198 -3.48 -20.57 5.46
N PRO A 199 -2.43 -20.63 6.31
CA PRO A 199 -2.48 -20.99 7.73
C PRO A 199 -2.71 -19.81 8.70
N ILE A 200 -2.73 -18.57 8.21
CA ILE A 200 -2.48 -17.37 9.05
C ILE A 200 -3.78 -16.64 9.45
N GLY A 201 -4.90 -16.96 8.82
CA GLY A 201 -6.18 -16.26 8.98
C GLY A 201 -6.09 -14.80 8.51
N ILE A 202 -7.10 -14.00 8.83
CA ILE A 202 -7.06 -12.54 8.64
C ILE A 202 -6.68 -11.92 9.99
N PRO A 203 -5.44 -11.44 10.18
CA PRO A 203 -5.02 -10.97 11.48
C PRO A 203 -5.69 -9.64 11.83
N LEU A 204 -6.07 -9.51 13.08
CA LEU A 204 -6.59 -8.30 13.71
C LEU A 204 -5.57 -7.83 14.74
N LYS A 205 -5.34 -6.53 14.81
CA LYS A 205 -4.43 -5.89 15.77
C LYS A 205 -5.13 -4.78 16.53
N GLN A 206 -4.83 -4.65 17.81
CA GLN A 206 -5.24 -3.51 18.62
C GLN A 206 -4.24 -2.35 18.51
N ASP A 207 -4.71 -1.15 18.20
CA ASP A 207 -3.95 0.10 18.28
C ASP A 207 -4.81 1.18 18.97
N LYS A 208 -4.23 1.86 19.97
CA LYS A 208 -4.88 2.93 20.74
C LYS A 208 -6.30 2.59 21.25
N GLY A 209 -6.50 1.34 21.66
CA GLY A 209 -7.77 0.85 22.20
C GLY A 209 -8.81 0.44 21.16
N LEU A 210 -8.52 0.56 19.86
CA LEU A 210 -9.38 0.11 18.77
C LEU A 210 -8.75 -1.09 18.04
N TRP A 211 -9.59 -1.93 17.47
CA TRP A 211 -9.20 -3.10 16.70
C TRP A 211 -9.29 -2.83 15.21
N PHE A 212 -8.31 -3.34 14.47
CA PHE A 212 -8.18 -3.14 13.04
C PHE A 212 -7.76 -4.44 12.35
N VAL A 213 -8.19 -4.62 11.10
CA VAL A 213 -7.65 -5.60 10.17
C VAL A 213 -6.21 -5.24 9.83
N SER A 214 -5.28 -6.10 10.23
CA SER A 214 -3.88 -5.96 9.87
C SER A 214 -3.65 -6.68 8.55
N LEU A 215 -3.11 -5.97 7.56
CA LEU A 215 -2.69 -6.64 6.33
C LEU A 215 -1.41 -7.45 6.62
N PRO A 216 -1.30 -8.71 6.14
CA PRO A 216 -0.17 -9.60 6.43
C PRO A 216 1.11 -9.22 5.66
N LEU A 217 1.35 -7.93 5.48
CA LEU A 217 2.39 -7.39 4.61
C LEU A 217 3.79 -7.47 5.23
N HIS A 218 3.88 -7.75 6.53
CA HIS A 218 5.13 -7.86 7.28
C HIS A 218 5.69 -9.28 7.33
N LEU A 219 4.98 -10.25 6.76
CA LEU A 219 5.42 -11.63 6.74
C LEU A 219 6.40 -11.85 5.59
N PRO A 220 7.52 -12.57 5.78
CA PRO A 220 8.29 -13.09 4.67
C PRO A 220 7.41 -13.99 3.79
N PRO A 221 7.44 -13.87 2.46
CA PRO A 221 8.32 -13.02 1.63
C PRO A 221 7.80 -11.60 1.34
N LEU A 222 6.58 -11.25 1.75
CA LEU A 222 5.90 -9.99 1.42
C LEU A 222 6.52 -8.74 2.07
N SER A 223 7.18 -8.89 3.22
CA SER A 223 7.85 -7.76 3.89
C SER A 223 8.87 -7.06 3.00
N GLY A 224 9.53 -7.82 2.13
CA GLY A 224 10.46 -7.31 1.14
C GLY A 224 9.80 -6.53 -0.01
N TYR A 225 8.47 -6.52 -0.12
CA TYR A 225 7.70 -5.86 -1.17
C TYR A 225 6.83 -4.72 -0.63
N MET A 226 6.95 -4.35 0.64
CA MET A 226 6.20 -3.21 1.15
C MET A 226 6.83 -1.88 0.75
N PRO A 227 6.01 -0.87 0.37
CA PRO A 227 6.53 0.47 0.15
C PRO A 227 7.14 1.06 1.41
N ALA A 228 8.35 1.58 1.28
CA ALA A 228 9.14 2.24 2.30
C ALA A 228 9.36 3.73 1.97
N THR A 229 9.33 4.13 0.71
CA THR A 229 9.57 5.51 0.25
C THR A 229 8.29 6.22 -0.20
N ASP A 230 8.33 7.55 -0.28
CA ASP A 230 7.23 8.36 -0.83
C ASP A 230 6.88 7.97 -2.26
N GLU A 231 7.90 7.71 -3.07
CA GLU A 231 7.75 7.32 -4.46
C GLU A 231 7.10 5.94 -4.59
N GLU A 232 7.53 4.96 -3.78
CA GLU A 232 6.93 3.62 -3.73
C GLU A 232 5.43 3.72 -3.36
N TRP A 233 5.07 4.53 -2.35
CA TRP A 233 3.67 4.77 -1.99
C TRP A 233 2.88 5.51 -3.07
N SER A 234 3.51 6.48 -3.75
CA SER A 234 2.88 7.21 -4.86
C SER A 234 2.57 6.31 -6.06
N ILE A 235 3.44 5.33 -6.35
CA ILE A 235 3.19 4.34 -7.41
C ILE A 235 1.95 3.51 -7.08
N ILE A 236 1.84 2.99 -5.85
CA ILE A 236 0.65 2.22 -5.43
C ILE A 236 -0.60 3.11 -5.45
N GLY A 237 -0.52 4.32 -4.90
CA GLY A 237 -1.63 5.26 -4.92
C GLY A 237 -2.10 5.61 -6.34
N SER A 238 -1.18 5.67 -7.31
CA SER A 238 -1.51 5.88 -8.72
C SER A 238 -2.16 4.67 -9.37
N LEU A 239 -1.69 3.46 -9.02
CA LEU A 239 -2.31 2.21 -9.47
C LEU A 239 -3.76 2.11 -9.02
N ILE A 240 -4.04 2.40 -7.74
CA ILE A 240 -5.41 2.42 -7.21
C ILE A 240 -6.26 3.47 -7.94
N ALA A 241 -5.72 4.67 -8.19
CA ALA A 241 -6.45 5.70 -8.93
C ALA A 241 -6.77 5.29 -10.38
N VAL A 242 -5.93 4.48 -11.03
CA VAL A 242 -6.25 3.93 -12.35
C VAL A 242 -7.36 2.89 -12.27
N LEU A 243 -7.29 1.98 -11.28
CA LEU A 243 -8.34 0.99 -11.04
C LEU A 243 -9.69 1.67 -10.76
N ASP A 244 -9.69 2.69 -9.91
CA ASP A 244 -10.87 3.50 -9.59
C ASP A 244 -11.55 4.07 -10.84
N ARG A 245 -10.77 4.74 -11.69
CA ARG A 245 -11.28 5.31 -12.95
C ARG A 245 -11.82 4.24 -13.88
N ALA A 246 -11.14 3.09 -13.99
CA ALA A 246 -11.60 1.98 -14.81
C ALA A 246 -12.96 1.47 -14.32
N VAL A 247 -13.12 1.26 -13.02
CA VAL A 247 -14.40 0.84 -12.40
C VAL A 247 -15.50 1.86 -12.67
N VAL A 248 -15.25 3.15 -12.46
CA VAL A 248 -16.23 4.23 -12.71
C VAL A 248 -16.63 4.30 -14.19
N GLU A 249 -15.67 4.11 -15.10
CA GLU A 249 -15.93 4.14 -16.54
C GLU A 249 -16.79 2.94 -16.97
N ILE A 250 -16.47 1.74 -16.50
CA ILE A 250 -17.22 0.52 -16.77
C ILE A 250 -18.63 0.61 -16.20
N HIS A 251 -18.78 1.14 -14.99
CA HIS A 251 -20.09 1.42 -14.41
C HIS A 251 -20.95 2.27 -15.34
N ARG A 252 -20.39 3.36 -15.88
CA ARG A 252 -21.07 4.22 -16.84
C ARG A 252 -21.40 3.51 -18.15
N ASP A 253 -20.51 2.65 -18.63
CA ASP A 253 -20.71 1.91 -19.88
C ASP A 253 -21.78 0.81 -19.74
N VAL A 254 -21.89 0.17 -18.58
CA VAL A 254 -22.98 -0.75 -18.23
C VAL A 254 -24.30 0.01 -18.07
N GLU A 255 -24.30 1.12 -17.34
CA GLU A 255 -25.50 1.93 -17.10
C GLU A 255 -26.12 2.41 -18.42
N SER A 256 -25.27 2.89 -19.34
CA SER A 256 -25.64 3.35 -20.68
C SER A 256 -25.93 2.22 -21.68
N GLY A 257 -25.69 0.96 -21.33
CA GLY A 257 -25.94 -0.20 -22.19
C GLY A 257 -24.92 -0.39 -23.32
N LYS A 258 -23.76 0.28 -23.27
CA LYS A 258 -22.66 0.02 -24.22
C LYS A 258 -22.06 -1.37 -24.01
N VAL A 259 -21.97 -1.79 -22.75
CA VAL A 259 -21.56 -3.14 -22.37
C VAL A 259 -22.84 -3.96 -22.15
N GLY A 260 -23.04 -4.97 -22.99
CA GLY A 260 -24.30 -5.72 -23.07
C GLY A 260 -24.31 -7.07 -22.35
N SER A 261 -23.23 -7.47 -21.69
CA SER A 261 -23.12 -8.75 -20.96
C SER A 261 -22.05 -8.69 -19.88
N LEU A 262 -22.07 -9.61 -18.91
CA LEU A 262 -21.04 -9.71 -17.88
C LEU A 262 -19.65 -10.04 -18.45
N ASN A 263 -19.58 -10.84 -19.51
CA ASN A 263 -18.30 -11.17 -20.13
C ASN A 263 -17.64 -9.92 -20.73
N ALA A 264 -18.42 -9.07 -21.40
CA ALA A 264 -17.92 -7.81 -21.95
C ALA A 264 -17.46 -6.83 -20.86
N VAL A 265 -18.02 -6.90 -19.65
CA VAL A 265 -17.51 -6.15 -18.47
C VAL A 265 -16.10 -6.61 -18.10
N GLY A 266 -15.88 -7.93 -18.06
CA GLY A 266 -14.57 -8.52 -17.76
C GLY A 266 -13.52 -8.16 -18.81
N ASP A 267 -13.89 -8.21 -20.08
CA ASP A 267 -13.01 -7.85 -21.21
C ASP A 267 -12.60 -6.38 -21.14
N GLU A 268 -13.57 -5.48 -20.97
CA GLU A 268 -13.36 -4.02 -20.90
C GLU A 268 -12.53 -3.64 -19.66
N LEU A 269 -12.77 -4.29 -18.51
CA LEU A 269 -11.93 -4.12 -17.31
C LEU A 269 -10.50 -4.58 -17.56
N GLY A 270 -10.34 -5.77 -18.14
CA GLY A 270 -9.05 -6.34 -18.47
C GLY A 270 -8.24 -5.37 -19.32
N ASP A 271 -8.82 -4.87 -20.40
CA ASP A 271 -8.15 -3.96 -21.31
C ASP A 271 -7.76 -2.62 -20.64
N LYS A 272 -8.61 -2.09 -19.75
CA LYS A 272 -8.36 -0.82 -19.03
C LYS A 272 -7.34 -0.95 -17.90
N VAL A 273 -7.23 -2.10 -17.25
CA VAL A 273 -6.41 -2.28 -16.03
C VAL A 273 -5.09 -2.99 -16.32
N ILE A 274 -5.04 -3.93 -17.26
CA ILE A 274 -3.85 -4.78 -17.49
C ILE A 274 -2.64 -3.94 -17.87
N PHE A 275 -2.75 -3.06 -18.88
CA PHE A 275 -1.60 -2.29 -19.34
C PHE A 275 -1.07 -1.29 -18.29
N PRO A 276 -1.90 -0.43 -17.68
CA PRO A 276 -1.45 0.44 -16.60
C PRO A 276 -0.94 -0.34 -15.38
N GLY A 277 -1.59 -1.46 -15.04
CA GLY A 277 -1.16 -2.37 -13.99
C GLY A 277 0.25 -2.87 -14.23
N MET A 278 0.54 -3.40 -15.43
CA MET A 278 1.90 -3.84 -15.80
C MET A 278 2.92 -2.71 -15.69
N MET A 279 2.58 -1.49 -16.14
CA MET A 279 3.48 -0.34 -16.03
C MET A 279 3.74 0.06 -14.58
N ALA A 280 2.73 0.03 -13.71
CA ALA A 280 2.88 0.28 -12.28
C ALA A 280 3.74 -0.79 -11.61
N PHE A 281 3.53 -2.07 -11.92
CA PHE A 281 4.36 -3.16 -11.42
C PHE A 281 5.81 -3.06 -11.93
N ALA A 282 6.02 -2.68 -13.19
CA ALA A 282 7.36 -2.45 -13.74
C ALA A 282 8.07 -1.27 -13.04
N ALA A 283 7.37 -0.15 -12.86
CA ALA A 283 7.89 1.01 -12.12
C ALA A 283 8.21 0.66 -10.66
N TYR A 284 7.32 -0.07 -10.00
CA TYR A 284 7.53 -0.57 -8.65
C TYR A 284 8.73 -1.52 -8.56
N GLY A 285 8.86 -2.45 -9.52
CA GLY A 285 10.00 -3.34 -9.63
C GLY A 285 11.33 -2.60 -9.80
N MET A 286 11.35 -1.54 -10.62
CA MET A 286 12.53 -0.68 -10.77
C MET A 286 12.89 0.04 -9.47
N GLU A 287 11.91 0.52 -8.72
CA GLU A 287 12.13 1.19 -7.43
C GLU A 287 12.62 0.20 -6.36
N MET A 288 12.08 -1.02 -6.36
CA MET A 288 12.58 -2.12 -5.56
C MET A 288 14.06 -2.44 -5.83
N ASP A 289 14.48 -2.43 -7.09
CA ASP A 289 15.88 -2.58 -7.47
C ASP A 289 16.76 -1.40 -7.03
N VAL A 290 16.23 -0.17 -7.09
CA VAL A 290 16.89 1.02 -6.52
C VAL A 290 17.08 0.84 -5.02
N ARG A 291 16.05 0.42 -4.29
CA ARG A 291 16.12 0.15 -2.85
C ARG A 291 17.15 -0.92 -2.50
N GLN A 292 17.17 -2.04 -3.20
CA GLN A 292 18.16 -3.09 -2.96
C GLN A 292 19.59 -2.59 -3.23
N ARG A 293 19.80 -1.78 -4.27
CA ARG A 293 21.10 -1.14 -4.53
C ARG A 293 21.47 -0.14 -3.45
N ARG A 294 20.52 0.68 -2.99
CA ARG A 294 20.71 1.64 -1.89
C ARG A 294 21.09 0.95 -0.59
N ASN A 295 20.39 -0.13 -0.22
CA ASN A 295 20.71 -0.89 1.00
C ASN A 295 22.11 -1.50 0.93
N ARG A 296 22.50 -2.08 -0.22
CA ARG A 296 23.87 -2.58 -0.43
C ARG A 296 24.91 -1.45 -0.35
N ALA A 297 24.62 -0.31 -0.96
CA ALA A 297 25.48 0.87 -0.91
C ALA A 297 25.66 1.40 0.53
N ILE A 298 24.58 1.42 1.33
CA ILE A 298 24.61 1.81 2.74
C ILE A 298 25.52 0.89 3.54
N GLU A 299 25.38 -0.43 3.38
CA GLU A 299 26.18 -1.39 4.13
C GLU A 299 27.67 -1.33 3.75
N ASN A 300 27.97 -1.18 2.45
CA ASN A 300 29.35 -0.98 1.97
C ASN A 300 29.93 0.34 2.48
N PHE A 301 29.15 1.43 2.48
CA PHE A 301 29.59 2.72 3.02
C PHE A 301 29.87 2.63 4.52
N LYS A 302 28.97 2.03 5.31
CA LYS A 302 29.16 1.84 6.76
C LYS A 302 30.42 1.03 7.06
N LYS A 303 30.66 -0.02 6.28
CA LYS A 303 31.89 -0.81 6.41
C LYS A 303 33.12 0.06 6.16
N ARG A 304 33.13 0.82 5.07
CA ARG A 304 34.22 1.73 4.74
C ARG A 304 34.44 2.81 5.80
N GLN A 305 33.37 3.39 6.34
CA GLN A 305 33.40 4.39 7.42
C GLN A 305 34.05 3.82 8.68
N ARG A 306 33.70 2.58 9.09
CA ARG A 306 34.35 1.92 10.24
C ARG A 306 35.84 1.69 10.02
N GLU A 307 36.24 1.31 8.81
CA GLU A 307 37.65 1.15 8.45
C GLU A 307 38.40 2.49 8.50
N TRP A 308 37.76 3.58 8.04
CA TRP A 308 38.31 4.94 8.13
C TRP A 308 38.50 5.40 9.58
N VAL A 309 37.48 5.25 10.44
CA VAL A 309 37.57 5.58 11.88
C VAL A 309 38.70 4.78 12.54
N LYS A 310 38.82 3.49 12.23
CA LYS A 310 39.89 2.63 12.75
C LYS A 310 41.28 3.13 12.33
N SER A 311 41.47 3.44 11.04
CA SER A 311 42.73 3.98 10.51
C SER A 311 43.10 5.32 11.16
N ARG A 312 42.13 6.23 11.34
CA ARG A 312 42.32 7.51 12.03
C ARG A 312 42.79 7.31 13.47
N ARG A 313 42.20 6.36 14.19
CA ARG A 313 42.60 6.00 15.56
C ARG A 313 44.03 5.47 15.60
N GLU A 314 44.37 4.50 14.75
CA GLU A 314 45.73 3.93 14.66
C GLU A 314 46.78 5.02 14.34
N ARG A 315 46.46 6.00 13.46
CA ARG A 315 47.33 7.16 13.16
C ARG A 315 47.53 8.10 14.35
N SER A 316 46.51 8.28 15.19
CA SER A 316 46.59 9.16 16.38
C SER A 316 47.42 8.54 17.50
N GLU A 317 47.28 7.23 17.74
CA GLU A 317 47.99 6.49 18.78
C GLU A 317 49.50 6.49 18.54
N GLY A 318 49.94 6.50 17.26
CA GLY A 318 51.36 6.60 16.90
C GLY A 318 51.99 7.99 17.08
N ARG A 319 51.19 9.05 17.29
CA ARG A 319 51.67 10.45 17.29
C ARG A 319 51.77 11.09 18.67
N ALA A 320 51.02 10.62 19.66
CA ALA A 320 50.98 11.21 21.00
C ALA A 320 50.92 10.15 22.09
N GLY A 321 51.83 10.24 23.06
CA GLY A 321 51.82 9.38 24.24
C GLY A 321 50.54 9.56 25.07
N GLY A 322 49.59 8.63 24.95
CA GLY A 322 48.64 8.27 26.01
C GLY A 322 47.34 9.06 26.16
N GLY A 323 46.95 9.92 25.20
CA GLY A 323 45.63 10.55 25.21
C GLY A 323 44.53 9.59 24.73
N THR A 324 43.48 9.37 25.52
CA THR A 324 42.35 8.46 25.22
C THR A 324 41.25 9.10 24.35
N GLU A 325 41.50 10.29 23.80
CA GLU A 325 40.50 11.03 23.04
C GLU A 325 40.30 10.40 21.66
N SER A 326 39.03 10.13 21.28
CA SER A 326 38.71 9.47 20.02
C SER A 326 39.19 10.31 18.84
N ALA A 327 40.01 9.73 17.95
CA ALA A 327 40.52 10.40 16.76
C ALA A 327 39.42 10.90 15.81
N VAL A 328 38.20 10.34 15.93
CA VAL A 328 37.00 10.84 15.27
C VAL A 328 35.94 11.02 16.37
N PRO A 329 35.49 12.25 16.65
CA PRO A 329 34.39 12.45 17.59
C PRO A 329 33.08 11.84 17.09
N ASP A 330 32.30 11.22 17.99
CA ASP A 330 31.00 10.63 17.68
C ASP A 330 30.03 11.61 16.99
N VAL A 331 30.17 12.91 17.22
CA VAL A 331 29.35 13.93 16.56
C VAL A 331 29.61 14.00 15.05
N VAL A 332 30.85 13.78 14.61
CA VAL A 332 31.23 13.76 13.19
C VAL A 332 30.66 12.53 12.52
N GLU A 333 30.76 11.36 13.17
CA GLU A 333 30.15 10.13 12.66
C GLU A 333 28.62 10.28 12.50
N ARG A 334 27.96 10.85 13.51
CA ARG A 334 26.51 11.15 13.46
C ARG A 334 26.17 12.12 12.33
N ALA A 335 27.01 13.11 12.06
CA ALA A 335 26.80 14.03 10.95
C ALA A 335 26.87 13.32 9.60
N ILE A 336 27.91 12.51 9.36
CA ILE A 336 28.04 11.70 8.14
C ILE A 336 26.83 10.76 7.98
N ASP A 337 26.44 10.08 9.06
CA ASP A 337 25.30 9.17 9.07
C ASP A 337 23.98 9.87 8.74
N SER A 338 23.82 11.12 9.16
CA SER A 338 22.60 11.92 8.95
C SER A 338 22.41 12.37 7.50
N VAL A 339 23.49 12.47 6.71
CA VAL A 339 23.42 12.85 5.27
C VAL A 339 23.52 11.65 4.34
N ARG A 340 24.09 10.53 4.82
CA ARG A 340 24.36 9.32 4.03
C ARG A 340 23.15 8.82 3.23
N ALA A 341 21.97 8.74 3.86
CA ALA A 341 20.80 8.16 3.19
C ALA A 341 20.39 8.96 1.95
N ALA A 342 20.31 10.29 2.07
CA ALA A 342 19.95 11.18 0.96
C ALA A 342 21.03 11.21 -0.12
N ALA A 343 22.30 11.24 0.27
CA ALA A 343 23.42 11.24 -0.67
C ALA A 343 23.51 9.92 -1.47
N LEU A 344 23.36 8.78 -0.80
CA LEU A 344 23.36 7.46 -1.45
C LEU A 344 22.13 7.26 -2.35
N ASP A 345 20.99 7.83 -2.00
CA ASP A 345 19.81 7.80 -2.86
C ASP A 345 20.10 8.48 -4.22
N LYS A 346 20.70 9.69 -4.20
CA LYS A 346 21.13 10.41 -5.41
C LYS A 346 22.09 9.58 -6.28
N VAL A 347 23.06 8.90 -5.67
CA VAL A 347 24.05 8.07 -6.39
C VAL A 347 23.41 6.81 -6.97
N THR A 348 22.58 6.12 -6.18
CA THR A 348 22.00 4.83 -6.57
C THR A 348 20.94 4.96 -7.67
N ARG A 349 20.19 6.07 -7.71
CA ARG A 349 19.24 6.37 -8.80
C ARG A 349 19.93 6.59 -10.15
N LYS A 350 21.13 7.17 -10.18
CA LYS A 350 21.92 7.37 -11.42
C LYS A 350 22.48 6.08 -12.01
N ARG A 351 22.24 4.92 -11.37
CA ARG A 351 22.84 3.61 -11.70
C ARG A 351 24.38 3.62 -11.64
N GLU A 352 24.98 4.62 -11.01
CA GLU A 352 26.42 4.68 -10.78
C GLU A 352 26.76 3.75 -9.61
N SER A 353 27.21 2.53 -9.90
CA SER A 353 27.67 1.61 -8.85
C SER A 353 29.03 2.06 -8.34
N ARG A 354 29.04 3.02 -7.40
CA ARG A 354 30.27 3.40 -6.70
C ARG A 354 30.64 2.30 -5.70
N LYS A 355 31.83 1.72 -5.85
CA LYS A 355 32.37 0.74 -4.90
C LYS A 355 33.04 1.48 -3.75
N PHE A 356 32.40 1.52 -2.58
CA PHE A 356 32.97 2.17 -1.40
C PHE A 356 34.14 1.38 -0.80
N ASP A 357 34.17 0.06 -0.95
CA ASP A 357 35.26 -0.79 -0.43
C ASP A 357 36.64 -0.48 -1.05
N GLY A 358 36.68 0.20 -2.20
CA GLY A 358 37.93 0.55 -2.88
C GLY A 358 38.45 1.95 -2.60
N LEU A 359 37.75 2.76 -1.80
CA LEU A 359 38.14 4.13 -1.52
C LEU A 359 39.30 4.18 -0.53
N THR A 360 40.32 4.98 -0.83
CA THR A 360 41.34 5.37 0.14
C THR A 360 40.76 6.27 1.24
N ASP A 361 41.50 6.53 2.32
CA ASP A 361 41.03 7.43 3.40
C ASP A 361 40.76 8.84 2.89
N ALA A 362 41.67 9.38 2.06
CA ALA A 362 41.49 10.70 1.45
C ALA A 362 40.24 10.75 0.54
N GLU A 363 40.03 9.75 -0.30
CA GLU A 363 38.85 9.71 -1.17
C GLU A 363 37.53 9.58 -0.40
N PHE A 364 37.54 8.87 0.74
CA PHE A 364 36.39 8.78 1.62
C PHE A 364 36.12 10.11 2.32
N GLU A 365 37.15 10.78 2.83
CA GLU A 365 37.09 12.10 3.44
C GLU A 365 36.52 13.12 2.45
N ASP A 366 37.10 13.25 1.25
CA ASP A 366 36.62 14.14 0.18
C ASP A 366 35.16 13.87 -0.20
N LEU A 367 34.74 12.60 -0.16
CA LEU A 367 33.36 12.22 -0.47
C LEU A 367 32.40 12.67 0.63
N ALA A 368 32.74 12.37 1.89
CA ALA A 368 31.91 12.72 3.03
C ALA A 368 31.86 14.24 3.23
N GLU A 369 32.97 14.96 3.05
CA GLU A 369 33.02 16.43 3.06
C GLU A 369 32.06 17.04 2.04
N ARG A 370 32.09 16.56 0.78
CA ARG A 370 31.16 17.02 -0.26
C ARG A 370 29.69 16.80 0.13
N TRP A 371 29.37 15.64 0.72
CA TRP A 371 28.00 15.36 1.16
C TRP A 371 27.56 16.24 2.32
N LEU A 372 28.45 16.54 3.26
CA LEU A 372 28.16 17.45 4.35
C LEU A 372 28.02 18.89 3.84
N GLN A 373 28.88 19.31 2.91
CA GLN A 373 28.84 20.62 2.27
C GLN A 373 27.56 20.84 1.46
N ASP A 374 27.12 19.85 0.69
CA ASP A 374 25.84 19.87 -0.04
C ASP A 374 24.64 20.10 0.89
N GLU A 375 24.78 19.71 2.16
CA GLU A 375 23.77 19.88 3.22
C GLU A 375 24.09 21.07 4.17
N GLY A 376 25.01 21.95 3.75
CA GLY A 376 25.32 23.21 4.41
C GLY A 376 26.34 23.13 5.57
N LEU A 377 26.96 21.97 5.80
CA LEU A 377 28.02 21.82 6.80
C LEU A 377 29.40 21.82 6.12
N VAL A 378 30.15 22.90 6.30
CA VAL A 378 31.52 23.03 5.78
C VAL A 378 32.49 22.65 6.89
N ILE A 379 33.08 21.46 6.78
CA ILE A 379 34.15 20.97 7.68
C ILE A 379 35.24 20.28 6.85
N GLU A 380 36.46 20.26 7.37
CA GLU A 380 37.58 19.53 6.78
C GLU A 380 37.81 18.24 7.58
N LEU A 381 37.49 17.10 6.99
CA LEU A 381 37.71 15.76 7.53
C LEU A 381 39.17 15.32 7.40
N SER A 382 39.94 15.94 6.49
CA SER A 382 41.37 15.67 6.30
C SER A 382 42.24 16.08 7.52
N GLY A 383 41.80 17.10 8.26
CA GLY A 383 42.54 17.73 9.36
C GLY A 383 42.44 17.03 10.73
N ASP A 384 42.77 17.78 11.79
CA ASP A 384 42.59 17.35 13.17
C ASP A 384 41.13 17.51 13.60
N LEU A 385 40.50 16.38 13.92
CA LEU A 385 39.09 16.31 14.28
C LEU A 385 38.84 16.45 15.79
N SER A 386 39.88 16.60 16.61
CA SER A 386 39.73 16.76 18.07
C SER A 386 39.36 18.19 18.50
N GLY A 387 39.40 19.16 17.57
CA GLY A 387 39.11 20.56 17.87
C GLY A 387 37.69 20.78 18.43
N SER A 388 37.60 21.39 19.61
CA SER A 388 36.32 21.71 20.27
C SER A 388 35.39 22.57 19.40
N GLY A 389 35.95 23.53 18.65
CA GLY A 389 35.18 24.40 17.75
C GLY A 389 34.49 23.66 16.60
N MET A 390 35.14 22.63 16.04
CA MET A 390 34.51 21.79 15.01
C MET A 390 33.38 20.95 15.62
N THR A 391 33.64 20.30 16.77
CA THR A 391 32.63 19.50 17.47
C THR A 391 31.37 20.33 17.78
N GLU A 392 31.56 21.56 18.24
CA GLU A 392 30.46 22.50 18.50
C GLU A 392 29.69 22.87 17.22
N ALA A 393 30.39 23.21 16.13
CA ALA A 393 29.77 23.54 14.84
C ALA A 393 28.93 22.38 14.29
N VAL A 394 29.44 21.15 14.34
CA VAL A 394 28.72 19.95 13.88
C VAL A 394 27.49 19.69 14.76
N GLN A 395 27.61 19.86 16.09
CA GLN A 395 26.50 19.69 17.01
C GLN A 395 25.39 20.73 16.77
N GLN A 396 25.74 22.01 16.58
CA GLN A 396 24.78 23.06 16.25
C GLN A 396 24.05 22.77 14.94
N TRP A 397 24.78 22.32 13.91
CA TRP A 397 24.19 21.92 12.63
C TRP A 397 23.21 20.74 12.78
N LEU A 398 23.55 19.72 13.57
CA LEU A 398 22.66 18.58 13.85
C LEU A 398 21.35 19.01 14.54
N GLU A 399 21.41 19.93 15.50
CA GLU A 399 20.20 20.44 16.19
C GLU A 399 19.34 21.31 15.27
N ALA A 400 19.96 22.15 14.44
CA ALA A 400 19.26 22.92 13.42
C ALA A 400 18.52 21.99 12.43
N ARG A 401 19.18 20.91 11.99
CA ARG A 401 18.60 19.90 11.11
C ARG A 401 17.41 19.20 11.75
N LYS A 402 17.52 18.71 12.99
CA LYS A 402 16.40 18.08 13.72
C LYS A 402 15.17 18.99 13.80
N THR A 403 15.39 20.28 14.05
CA THR A 403 14.33 21.28 14.12
C THR A 403 13.63 21.45 12.76
N ALA A 404 14.41 21.53 11.67
CA ALA A 404 13.88 21.62 10.32
C ALA A 404 13.06 20.37 9.92
N THR A 405 13.57 19.16 10.19
CA THR A 405 12.86 17.92 9.86
C THR A 405 11.62 17.70 10.74
N GLY A 406 11.68 18.12 12.01
CA GLY A 406 10.55 18.02 12.94
C GLY A 406 9.40 18.98 12.63
N SER A 407 9.71 20.20 12.16
CA SER A 407 8.71 21.18 11.76
C SER A 407 7.95 20.81 10.49
N GLY A 408 8.57 20.04 9.59
CA GLY A 408 7.95 19.59 8.34
C GLY A 408 6.86 18.52 8.51
N LYS A 409 6.86 17.79 9.63
CA LYS A 409 5.89 16.72 9.92
C LYS A 409 4.53 17.21 10.49
N ARG A 410 4.34 18.51 10.69
CA ARG A 410 3.11 19.08 11.31
C ARG A 410 2.23 19.89 10.34
N ARG A 411 2.32 19.67 9.03
CA ARG A 411 1.47 20.37 8.05
C ARG A 411 0.61 19.44 7.24
#